data_AF-A0A961SGX8-F1
#
_entry.id   AF-A0A961SGX8-F1
#
_cell.length_a   1.000
_cell.length_b   1.000
_cell.length_c   1.000
_cell.angle_alpha   90.00
_cell.angle_beta   90.00
_cell.angle_gamma   90.00
#
_symmetry.space_group_name_H-M   'P 1'
#
loop_
_entity.id
_entity.type
_entity.pdbx_description
1 polymer ?
#
loop_
_entity_poly.entity_id
_entity_poly.type
_entity_poly.pdbx_seq_one_letter_code
_entity_poly.pdbx_strand_id
1 'polypeptide(L)'
;MGFQSSFAGTDAPRAEVHACSGPEWLVGVGFRCWLAGYDTGDITCWENGWNTYNRVLGPARAKRAVTELACWVRCLRAAASRKIEYNAFDSKRFCADECMAMSLIAASQHHRCPAMQACALALTGSDLVDPVIDAANAFADALQEAEYRLNQETVAALVASEARSRGGSLSARR
;
A
#
# COMPACT_ATOMS: atom_id res chain seq x y z
N MET A 1 56.78 -4.43 -6.18
CA MET A 1 56.03 -5.66 -5.80
C MET A 1 54.59 -5.24 -5.61
N GLY A 2 53.71 -5.69 -6.51
CA GLY A 2 52.37 -5.14 -6.72
C GLY A 2 51.32 -5.63 -5.74
N PHE A 3 50.37 -4.73 -5.46
CA PHE A 3 49.08 -4.92 -4.82
C PHE A 3 48.29 -6.11 -5.39
N GLN A 4 47.62 -6.89 -4.53
CA GLN A 4 46.26 -7.36 -4.78
C GLN A 4 45.46 -7.44 -3.47
N SER A 5 44.51 -6.50 -3.34
CA SER A 5 43.37 -6.59 -2.43
C SER A 5 42.43 -7.68 -2.93
N SER A 6 42.10 -8.65 -2.08
CA SER A 6 40.96 -9.54 -2.31
C SER A 6 39.76 -8.97 -1.57
N PHE A 7 38.95 -8.17 -2.27
CA PHE A 7 37.59 -7.85 -1.81
C PHE A 7 36.72 -9.06 -2.12
N ALA A 8 36.53 -9.91 -1.12
CA ALA A 8 35.46 -10.90 -1.14
C ALA A 8 34.12 -10.16 -1.12
N GLY A 9 33.45 -10.14 -2.27
CA GLY A 9 32.08 -9.67 -2.38
C GLY A 9 31.16 -10.60 -1.60
N THR A 10 30.73 -10.15 -0.42
CA THR A 10 29.65 -10.79 0.32
C THR A 10 28.33 -10.42 -0.37
N ASP A 11 27.89 -11.26 -1.30
CA ASP A 11 26.54 -11.19 -1.88
C ASP A 11 25.56 -11.60 -0.77
N ALA A 12 25.12 -10.60 0.01
CA ALA A 12 24.09 -10.80 1.01
C ALA A 12 22.78 -11.16 0.29
N PRO A 13 22.03 -12.18 0.74
CA PRO A 13 20.74 -12.48 0.13
C PRO A 13 19.83 -11.25 0.27
N ARG A 14 19.55 -10.61 -0.87
CA ARG A 14 18.67 -9.43 -0.99
C ARG A 14 17.27 -9.86 -0.54
N ALA A 15 16.99 -9.65 0.75
CA ALA A 15 15.68 -9.93 1.33
C ALA A 15 14.64 -9.10 0.56
N GLU A 16 13.93 -9.75 -0.35
CA GLU A 16 12.67 -9.23 -0.83
C GLU A 16 11.80 -9.04 0.41
N VAL A 17 11.28 -7.83 0.63
CA VAL A 17 10.35 -7.59 1.73
C VAL A 17 9.01 -8.14 1.29
N HIS A 18 8.75 -9.39 1.67
CA HIS A 18 7.45 -10.04 1.52
C HIS A 18 6.61 -9.62 2.72
N ALA A 19 5.81 -8.56 2.58
CA ALA A 19 4.82 -8.23 3.60
C ALA A 19 3.66 -9.22 3.45
N CYS A 20 3.79 -10.42 4.03
CA CYS A 20 2.69 -11.38 4.17
C CYS A 20 1.94 -11.21 5.51
N SER A 21 2.39 -10.25 6.33
CA SER A 21 1.86 -9.97 7.66
C SER A 21 2.15 -8.51 8.03
N GLY A 22 1.30 -7.94 8.89
CA GLY A 22 1.50 -6.60 9.45
C GLY A 22 0.46 -5.58 8.99
N PRO A 23 0.48 -4.37 9.58
CA PRO A 23 -0.45 -3.29 9.25
C PRO A 23 -0.39 -2.85 7.78
N GLU A 24 0.79 -2.84 7.17
CA GLU A 24 1.00 -2.46 5.77
C GLU A 24 0.34 -3.47 4.84
N TRP A 25 0.58 -4.77 5.10
CA TRP A 25 -0.06 -5.83 4.34
C TRP A 25 -1.59 -5.76 4.44
N LEU A 26 -2.12 -5.48 5.62
CA LEU A 26 -3.57 -5.34 5.82
C LEU A 26 -4.15 -4.20 4.97
N VAL A 27 -3.50 -3.04 4.95
CA VAL A 27 -3.88 -1.91 4.09
C VAL A 27 -3.78 -2.28 2.62
N GLY A 28 -2.67 -2.89 2.19
CA GLY A 28 -2.47 -3.26 0.79
C GLY A 28 -3.49 -4.29 0.28
N VAL A 29 -3.78 -5.32 1.07
CA VAL A 29 -4.80 -6.33 0.72
C VAL A 29 -6.21 -5.74 0.75
N GLY A 30 -6.53 -4.91 1.74
CA GLY A 30 -7.80 -4.18 1.77
C GLY A 30 -7.99 -3.33 0.54
N PHE A 31 -6.98 -2.55 0.18
CA PHE A 31 -6.98 -1.69 -1.00
C PHE A 31 -7.25 -2.48 -2.29
N ARG A 32 -6.52 -3.59 -2.50
CA ARG A 32 -6.73 -4.52 -3.61
C ARG A 32 -8.15 -5.05 -3.68
N CYS A 33 -8.65 -5.58 -2.57
CA CYS A 33 -9.97 -6.21 -2.49
C CYS A 33 -11.07 -5.21 -2.84
N TRP A 34 -10.96 -3.98 -2.36
CA TRP A 34 -11.96 -2.95 -2.65
C TRP A 34 -11.90 -2.46 -4.09
N LEU A 35 -10.70 -2.20 -4.62
CA LEU A 35 -10.54 -1.83 -6.04
C LEU A 35 -11.02 -2.94 -6.97
N ALA A 36 -10.62 -4.19 -6.73
CA ALA A 36 -11.04 -5.34 -7.51
C ALA A 36 -12.56 -5.52 -7.49
N GLY A 37 -13.20 -5.42 -6.32
CA GLY A 37 -14.66 -5.49 -6.21
C GLY A 37 -15.36 -4.37 -6.97
N TYR A 38 -14.82 -3.15 -6.95
CA TYR A 38 -15.36 -2.05 -7.74
C TYR A 38 -15.15 -2.18 -9.26
N ASP A 39 -14.07 -2.82 -9.70
CA ASP A 39 -13.77 -2.99 -11.13
C ASP A 39 -14.48 -4.19 -11.74
N THR A 40 -14.65 -5.28 -10.97
CA THR A 40 -15.23 -6.54 -11.44
C THR A 40 -16.71 -6.69 -11.10
N GLY A 41 -17.19 -5.99 -10.06
CA GLY A 41 -18.52 -6.22 -9.49
C GLY A 41 -18.64 -7.54 -8.73
N ASP A 42 -17.52 -8.26 -8.51
CA ASP A 42 -17.51 -9.54 -7.81
C ASP A 42 -17.54 -9.33 -6.29
N ILE A 43 -18.59 -9.85 -5.65
CA ILE A 43 -18.77 -9.78 -4.20
C ILE A 43 -17.67 -10.52 -3.43
N THR A 44 -17.09 -11.57 -4.02
CA THR A 44 -16.03 -12.36 -3.37
C THR A 44 -14.79 -11.51 -3.10
N CYS A 45 -14.53 -10.47 -3.90
CA CYS A 45 -13.44 -9.52 -3.64
C CYS A 45 -13.64 -8.77 -2.32
N TRP A 46 -14.84 -8.24 -2.06
CA TRP A 46 -15.14 -7.55 -0.81
C TRP A 46 -15.19 -8.51 0.39
N GLU A 47 -15.72 -9.72 0.20
CA GLU A 47 -15.74 -10.75 1.24
C GLU A 47 -14.32 -11.15 1.66
N ASN A 48 -13.39 -11.33 0.71
CA ASN A 48 -11.99 -11.64 1.00
C ASN A 48 -11.32 -10.53 1.83
N GLY A 49 -11.56 -9.27 1.47
CA GLY A 49 -11.10 -8.12 2.24
C GLY A 49 -11.71 -8.09 3.64
N TRP A 50 -13.03 -8.22 3.76
CA TRP A 50 -13.74 -8.29 5.04
C TRP A 50 -13.22 -9.41 5.94
N ASN A 51 -13.12 -10.64 5.42
CA ASN A 51 -12.65 -11.80 6.16
C ASN A 51 -11.21 -11.62 6.66
N THR A 52 -10.37 -10.95 5.86
CA THR A 52 -9.00 -10.61 6.26
C THR A 52 -8.99 -9.64 7.43
N TYR A 53 -9.75 -8.54 7.35
CA TYR A 53 -9.86 -7.58 8.45
C TYR A 53 -10.48 -8.19 9.71
N ASN A 54 -11.53 -9.00 9.56
CA ASN A 54 -12.22 -9.64 10.67
C ASN A 54 -11.31 -10.64 11.40
N ARG A 55 -10.51 -11.42 10.66
CA ARG A 55 -9.54 -12.35 11.26
C ARG A 55 -8.44 -11.62 12.04
N VAL A 56 -8.02 -10.45 11.58
CA VAL A 56 -6.86 -9.71 12.13
C VAL A 56 -7.26 -8.76 13.27
N LEU A 57 -8.39 -8.05 13.12
CA LEU A 57 -8.84 -7.01 14.08
C LEU A 57 -9.99 -7.47 14.99
N GLY A 58 -10.68 -8.55 14.63
CA GLY A 58 -11.97 -8.92 15.20
C GLY A 58 -13.13 -8.08 14.65
N PRO A 59 -14.39 -8.55 14.79
CA PRO A 59 -15.53 -8.03 14.03
C PRO A 59 -15.88 -6.57 14.35
N ALA A 60 -15.72 -6.15 15.61
CA ALA A 60 -16.05 -4.78 16.03
C ALA A 60 -15.09 -3.75 15.41
N ARG A 61 -13.77 -3.97 15.54
CA ARG A 61 -12.74 -3.09 14.97
C ARG A 61 -12.71 -3.19 13.45
N ALA A 62 -12.89 -4.39 12.89
CA ALA A 62 -12.97 -4.62 11.45
C ALA A 62 -14.10 -3.82 10.80
N LYS A 63 -15.29 -3.77 11.41
CA LYS A 63 -16.43 -3.00 10.88
C LYS A 63 -16.07 -1.53 10.63
N ARG A 64 -15.45 -0.88 11.60
CA ARG A 64 -15.03 0.52 11.49
C ARG A 64 -13.96 0.69 10.42
N ALA A 65 -12.88 -0.08 10.51
CA ALA A 65 -11.74 0.02 9.58
C ALA A 65 -12.16 -0.24 8.12
N VAL A 66 -12.99 -1.25 7.87
CA VAL A 66 -13.51 -1.59 6.54
C VAL A 66 -14.44 -0.50 6.01
N THR A 67 -15.28 0.10 6.86
CA THR A 67 -16.17 1.18 6.43
C THR A 67 -15.36 2.38 5.93
N GLU A 68 -14.33 2.78 6.67
CA GLU A 68 -13.47 3.89 6.27
C GLU A 68 -12.59 3.54 5.06
N LEU A 69 -12.09 2.30 4.97
CA LEU A 69 -11.43 1.80 3.76
C LEU A 69 -12.33 1.92 2.52
N ALA A 70 -13.59 1.49 2.64
CA ALA A 70 -14.55 1.55 1.54
C ALA A 70 -14.86 3.00 1.12
N CYS A 71 -14.92 3.92 2.09
CA CYS A 71 -15.07 5.35 1.87
C CYS A 71 -13.86 5.92 1.13
N TRP A 72 -12.67 5.66 1.64
CA TRP A 72 -11.43 6.14 1.06
C TRP A 72 -11.21 5.65 -0.36
N VAL A 73 -11.37 4.35 -0.63
CA VAL A 73 -11.20 3.81 -2.00
C VAL A 73 -12.25 4.40 -2.96
N ARG A 74 -13.47 4.67 -2.49
CA ARG A 74 -14.49 5.35 -3.30
C ARG A 74 -14.10 6.78 -3.65
N CYS A 75 -13.66 7.56 -2.66
CA CYS A 75 -13.16 8.93 -2.87
C CYS A 75 -11.97 8.93 -3.82
N LEU A 76 -11.04 8.00 -3.62
CA LEU A 76 -9.86 7.85 -4.47
C LEU A 76 -10.24 7.59 -5.93
N ARG A 77 -11.15 6.64 -6.19
CA ARG A 77 -11.62 6.36 -7.56
C ARG A 77 -12.36 7.53 -8.18
N ALA A 78 -13.15 8.27 -7.39
CA ALA A 78 -13.88 9.43 -7.89
C ALA A 78 -12.96 10.59 -8.26
N ALA A 79 -11.84 10.75 -7.56
CA ALA A 79 -10.86 11.81 -7.79
C ALA A 79 -9.78 11.44 -8.82
N ALA A 80 -9.56 10.14 -9.08
CA ALA A 80 -8.49 9.68 -9.96
C ALA A 80 -8.75 10.05 -11.43
N SER A 81 -7.76 10.68 -12.07
CA SER A 81 -7.76 10.99 -13.51
C SER A 81 -7.18 9.85 -14.36
N ARG A 82 -6.64 8.83 -13.70
CA ARG A 82 -6.01 7.65 -14.31
C ARG A 82 -6.55 6.36 -13.69
N LYS A 83 -6.34 5.25 -14.39
CA LYS A 83 -6.58 3.93 -13.81
C LYS A 83 -5.59 3.68 -12.67
N ILE A 84 -6.11 3.25 -11.53
CA ILE A 84 -5.33 2.83 -10.38
C ILE A 84 -4.96 1.37 -10.57
N GLU A 85 -3.69 1.05 -10.52
CA GLU A 85 -3.16 -0.29 -10.68
C GLU A 85 -3.16 -1.04 -9.34
N TYR A 86 -3.38 -2.34 -9.43
CA TYR A 86 -3.27 -3.27 -8.30
C TYR A 86 -2.89 -4.65 -8.82
N ASN A 87 -2.23 -5.42 -7.97
CA ASN A 87 -1.87 -6.81 -8.26
C ASN A 87 -3.02 -7.75 -7.88
N ALA A 88 -2.97 -8.98 -8.39
CA ALA A 88 -3.87 -10.05 -7.99
C ALA A 88 -3.86 -10.28 -6.47
N PHE A 89 -4.99 -10.74 -5.93
CA PHE A 89 -5.19 -10.93 -4.49
C PHE A 89 -4.12 -11.83 -3.86
N ASP A 90 -3.72 -12.89 -4.54
CA ASP A 90 -2.71 -13.88 -4.12
C ASP A 90 -1.25 -13.43 -4.34
N SER A 91 -1.04 -12.25 -4.94
CA SER A 91 0.30 -11.72 -5.18
C SER A 91 1.01 -11.35 -3.89
N LYS A 92 2.22 -11.88 -3.71
CA LYS A 92 3.10 -11.58 -2.56
C LYS A 92 3.75 -10.20 -2.62
N ARG A 93 3.67 -9.51 -3.77
CA ARG A 93 4.36 -8.24 -4.03
C ARG A 93 3.35 -7.14 -4.25
N PHE A 94 3.67 -5.93 -3.81
CA PHE A 94 2.87 -4.73 -4.07
C PHE A 94 3.37 -3.95 -5.28
N CYS A 95 2.46 -3.42 -6.10
CA CYS A 95 2.78 -2.51 -7.21
C CYS A 95 2.97 -1.08 -6.70
N ALA A 96 3.41 -0.16 -7.56
CA ALA A 96 3.68 1.22 -7.15
C ALA A 96 2.46 1.94 -6.54
N ASP A 97 1.27 1.72 -7.09
CA ASP A 97 0.04 2.37 -6.60
C ASP A 97 -0.36 1.85 -5.23
N GLU A 98 -0.22 0.55 -4.99
CA GLU A 98 -0.44 -0.05 -3.67
C GLU A 98 0.59 0.44 -2.65
N CYS A 99 1.85 0.53 -3.04
CA CYS A 99 2.91 1.11 -2.23
C CYS A 99 2.67 2.59 -1.92
N MET A 100 2.15 3.34 -2.89
CA MET A 100 1.78 4.75 -2.71
C MET A 100 0.57 4.89 -1.79
N ALA A 101 -0.43 4.02 -1.93
CA ALA A 101 -1.58 3.95 -1.05
C ALA A 101 -1.16 3.67 0.40
N MET A 102 -0.27 2.70 0.64
CA MET A 102 0.31 2.44 1.96
C MET A 102 1.10 3.64 2.48
N SER A 103 1.86 4.33 1.62
CA SER A 103 2.62 5.54 1.98
C SER A 103 1.70 6.68 2.41
N LEU A 104 0.58 6.87 1.73
CA LEU A 104 -0.42 7.88 2.10
C LEU A 104 -1.02 7.58 3.48
N ILE A 105 -1.40 6.34 3.76
CA ILE A 105 -1.95 5.95 5.08
C ILE A 105 -0.89 6.07 6.17
N ALA A 106 0.35 5.64 5.92
CA ALA A 106 1.44 5.82 6.87
C ALA A 106 1.70 7.31 7.17
N ALA A 107 1.73 8.17 6.16
CA ALA A 107 1.89 9.61 6.36
C ALA A 107 0.70 10.22 7.12
N SER A 108 -0.52 9.73 6.88
CA SER A 108 -1.73 10.12 7.63
C SER A 108 -1.63 9.77 9.11
N GLN A 109 -1.02 8.62 9.44
CA GLN A 109 -0.83 8.18 10.82
C GLN A 109 0.33 8.91 11.56
N HIS A 110 1.31 9.43 10.83
CA HIS A 110 2.55 9.99 11.40
C HIS A 110 2.69 11.48 11.11
N HIS A 111 1.89 12.28 11.81
CA HIS A 111 1.94 13.76 11.83
C HIS A 111 1.36 14.48 10.61
N ARG A 112 0.64 13.77 9.72
CA ARG A 112 -0.13 14.35 8.61
C ARG A 112 0.69 15.38 7.81
N CYS A 113 1.88 14.94 7.39
CA CYS A 113 2.92 15.74 6.75
C CYS A 113 2.51 16.17 5.31
N PRO A 114 3.04 17.29 4.76
CA PRO A 114 2.87 17.68 3.36
C PRO A 114 3.17 16.59 2.32
N ALA A 115 3.96 15.57 2.67
CA ALA A 115 4.18 14.39 1.85
C ALA A 115 2.88 13.67 1.45
N MET A 116 1.81 13.78 2.24
CA MET A 116 0.49 13.24 1.90
C MET A 116 -0.08 13.80 0.61
N GLN A 117 0.09 15.10 0.37
CA GLN A 117 -0.39 15.73 -0.87
C GLN A 117 0.35 15.16 -2.08
N ALA A 118 1.67 14.99 -1.97
CA ALA A 118 2.46 14.37 -3.03
C ALA A 118 2.05 12.91 -3.28
N CYS A 119 1.80 12.12 -2.22
CA CYS A 119 1.34 10.74 -2.36
C CYS A 119 -0.06 10.66 -2.97
N ALA A 120 -1.00 11.50 -2.51
CA ALA A 120 -2.35 11.55 -3.04
C ALA A 120 -2.34 11.98 -4.52
N LEU A 121 -1.57 13.01 -4.89
CA LEU A 121 -1.41 13.47 -6.26
C LEU A 121 -0.82 12.37 -7.16
N ALA A 122 0.22 11.68 -6.69
CA ALA A 122 0.83 10.58 -7.45
C ALA A 122 -0.17 9.42 -7.66
N LEU A 123 -1.00 9.13 -6.66
CA LEU A 123 -1.98 8.05 -6.70
C LEU A 123 -3.20 8.40 -7.57
N THR A 124 -3.73 9.62 -7.49
CA THR A 124 -4.90 10.06 -8.25
C THR A 124 -4.53 10.53 -9.67
N GLY A 125 -3.35 11.10 -9.86
CA GLY A 125 -3.00 11.86 -11.06
C GLY A 125 -3.80 13.18 -11.20
N SER A 126 -4.41 13.66 -10.12
CA SER A 126 -5.35 14.78 -10.11
C SER A 126 -5.06 15.69 -8.92
N ASP A 127 -5.19 17.01 -9.13
CA ASP A 127 -5.01 18.01 -8.07
C ASP A 127 -6.16 18.01 -7.04
N LEU A 128 -7.25 17.30 -7.31
CA LEU A 128 -8.38 17.14 -6.38
C LEU A 128 -8.04 16.10 -5.28
N VAL A 129 -7.02 16.40 -4.48
CA VAL A 129 -6.47 15.48 -3.47
C VAL A 129 -7.15 15.60 -2.10
N ASP A 130 -7.76 16.75 -1.77
CA ASP A 130 -8.29 17.00 -0.43
C ASP A 130 -9.35 15.97 0.02
N PRO A 131 -10.37 15.62 -0.79
CA PRO A 131 -11.36 14.61 -0.38
C PRO A 131 -10.76 13.22 -0.18
N VAL A 132 -9.68 12.91 -0.92
CA VAL A 132 -8.94 11.65 -0.80
C VAL A 132 -8.14 11.63 0.49
N ILE A 133 -7.48 12.75 0.82
CA ILE A 133 -6.71 12.94 2.04
C ILE A 133 -7.61 12.87 3.27
N ASP A 134 -8.77 13.51 3.26
CA ASP A 134 -9.72 13.49 4.38
C ASP A 134 -10.24 12.07 4.65
N ALA A 135 -10.61 11.34 3.60
CA ALA A 135 -11.03 9.95 3.74
C ALA A 135 -9.87 9.02 4.15
N ALA A 136 -8.65 9.28 3.67
CA ALA A 136 -7.44 8.57 4.09
C ALA A 136 -7.14 8.80 5.58
N ASN A 137 -7.33 10.03 6.08
CA ASN A 137 -7.18 10.37 7.49
C ASN A 137 -8.21 9.62 8.35
N ALA A 138 -9.48 9.59 7.94
CA ALA A 138 -10.51 8.85 8.67
C ALA A 138 -10.20 7.34 8.75
N PHE A 139 -9.68 6.77 7.67
CA PHE A 139 -9.23 5.38 7.66
C PHE A 139 -7.96 5.16 8.52
N ALA A 140 -7.00 6.07 8.47
CA ALA A 140 -5.80 6.04 9.30
C ALA A 140 -6.13 6.10 10.80
N ASP A 141 -7.07 6.97 11.19
CA ASP A 141 -7.58 7.10 12.55
C ASP A 141 -8.27 5.80 13.00
N ALA A 142 -9.12 5.21 12.15
CA ALA A 142 -9.76 3.92 12.44
C ALA A 142 -8.75 2.76 12.66
N LEU A 143 -7.63 2.77 11.92
CA LEU A 143 -6.55 1.80 12.13
C LEU A 143 -5.79 2.08 13.43
N GLN A 144 -5.53 3.35 13.78
CA GLN A 144 -4.89 3.71 15.04
C GLN A 144 -5.73 3.33 16.25
N GLU A 145 -7.05 3.57 16.21
CA GLU A 145 -8.01 3.13 17.23
C GLU A 145 -8.01 1.60 17.38
N ALA A 146 -7.76 0.87 16.30
CA ALA A 146 -7.62 -0.58 16.31
C ALA A 146 -6.25 -1.07 16.80
N GLU A 147 -5.33 -0.16 17.14
CA GLU A 147 -3.92 -0.39 17.52
C GLU A 147 -3.03 -0.89 16.37
N TYR A 148 -3.43 -0.62 15.12
CA TYR A 148 -2.68 -0.96 13.92
C TYR A 148 -2.04 0.29 13.32
N ARG A 149 -0.73 0.45 13.57
CA ARG A 149 0.07 1.55 13.05
C ARG A 149 1.08 1.06 12.03
N LEU A 150 1.07 1.67 10.85
CA LEU A 150 2.02 1.39 9.79
C LEU A 150 3.40 1.90 10.20
N ASN A 151 4.43 1.09 9.99
CA ASN A 151 5.83 1.43 10.14
C ASN A 151 6.34 2.07 8.84
N GLN A 152 6.77 3.33 8.92
CA GLN A 152 7.32 4.08 7.79
C GLN A 152 8.51 3.39 7.12
N GLU A 153 9.36 2.72 7.90
CA GLU A 153 10.52 2.00 7.35
C GLU A 153 10.10 0.79 6.51
N THR A 154 9.06 0.07 6.96
CA THR A 154 8.52 -1.07 6.22
C THR A 154 7.88 -0.61 4.92
N VAL A 155 7.11 0.48 4.95
CA VAL A 155 6.53 1.08 3.75
C VAL A 155 7.61 1.58 2.79
N ALA A 156 8.64 2.27 3.28
CA ALA A 156 9.77 2.72 2.46
C ALA A 156 10.52 1.54 1.82
N ALA A 157 10.70 0.44 2.55
CA ALA A 157 11.33 -0.76 2.04
C ALA A 157 10.49 -1.44 0.94
N LEU A 158 9.16 -1.44 1.06
CA LEU A 158 8.22 -1.93 0.04
C LEU A 158 8.29 -1.07 -1.23
N VAL A 159 8.26 0.26 -1.09
CA VAL A 159 8.42 1.22 -2.21
C VAL A 159 9.76 0.99 -2.92
N ALA A 160 10.86 0.86 -2.17
CA ALA A 160 12.18 0.62 -2.74
C ALA A 160 12.28 -0.75 -3.45
N SER A 161 11.61 -1.78 -2.92
CA SER A 161 11.54 -3.11 -3.53
C SER A 161 10.81 -3.10 -4.88
N GLU A 162 9.72 -2.35 -4.95
CA GLU A 162 8.93 -2.14 -6.16
C GLU A 162 9.75 -1.39 -7.23
N ALA A 163 10.39 -0.28 -6.86
CA ALA A 163 11.21 0.51 -7.77
C ALA A 163 12.38 -0.30 -8.37
N ARG A 164 13.02 -1.15 -7.56
CA ARG A 164 14.06 -2.09 -8.05
C ARG A 164 13.51 -3.10 -9.04
N SER A 165 12.29 -3.58 -8.82
CA SER A 165 11.65 -4.55 -9.72
C SER A 165 11.32 -3.92 -11.08
N ARG A 166 10.85 -2.67 -11.10
CA ARG A 166 10.68 -1.89 -12.34
C ARG A 166 12.01 -1.67 -13.07
N GLY A 167 13.07 -1.28 -12.35
CA GLY A 167 14.40 -1.07 -12.91
C GLY A 167 15.03 -2.34 -13.49
N GLY A 168 14.85 -3.49 -12.84
CA GLY A 168 15.32 -4.79 -13.34
C GLY A 168 14.58 -5.24 -14.61
N SER A 169 13.28 -4.96 -14.72
CA SER A 169 12.49 -5.26 -15.91
C SER A 169 12.91 -4.46 -17.15
N LEU A 170 13.47 -3.26 -16.97
CA LEU A 170 14.00 -2.45 -18.07
C LEU A 170 15.39 -2.92 -18.53
N SER A 171 16.19 -3.52 -17.62
CA SER A 171 17.53 -4.02 -17.96
C SER A 171 17.51 -5.38 -18.69
N ALA A 172 16.40 -6.14 -18.62
CA ALA A 172 16.27 -7.44 -19.27
C ALA A 172 15.75 -7.37 -20.73
N ARG A 173 15.60 -6.16 -21.29
CA ARG A 173 15.15 -5.93 -22.69
C ARG A 173 16.29 -5.47 -23.64
N ARG A 174 17.55 -5.82 -23.36
CA ARG A 174 18.68 -5.55 -24.27
C ARG A 174 19.34 -6.84 -24.72
#